data_AF-A0A151WFB0-F1
#
_entry.id   AF-A0A151WFB0-F1
#
_cell.length_a   1.000
_cell.length_b   1.000
_cell.length_c   1.000
_cell.angle_alpha   90.00
_cell.angle_beta   90.00
_cell.angle_gamma   90.00
#
_symmetry.space_group_name_H-M   'P 1'
#
loop_
_entity.id
_entity.type
_entity.pdbx_description
1 polymer ?
#
loop_
_entity_poly.entity_id
_entity_poly.type
_entity_poly.pdbx_seq_one_letter_code
_entity_poly.pdbx_strand_id
1 'polypeptide(L)'
;MTDPCKVIELSGKTVVKVVCGHFHTLVLTDKGKVYAWGANYYNQLSTFFTDEILSPFMVNIPNVNKISDIAVIEYTSIVKSSEDQLVYIRGQLFAGMQIKEFVICEYTNMFDISNVTTAQSPISITSTHTDEECIILNDLEAAFDDSVSFCKLTC
;
A
#
# COMPACT_ATOMS: atom_id res chain seq x y z
N MET A 1 15.99 -5.80 -21.13
CA MET A 1 15.72 -7.06 -20.41
C MET A 1 14.24 -7.06 -20.05
N THR A 2 13.46 -7.97 -20.61
CA THR A 2 12.00 -8.09 -20.36
C THR A 2 11.62 -9.47 -19.86
N ASP A 3 12.59 -10.36 -19.71
CA ASP A 3 12.35 -11.73 -19.26
C ASP A 3 12.26 -11.77 -17.74
N PRO A 4 11.29 -12.51 -17.18
CA PRO A 4 11.21 -12.73 -15.75
C PRO A 4 12.50 -13.35 -15.21
N CYS A 5 13.11 -12.68 -14.23
CA CYS A 5 14.30 -13.18 -13.54
C CYS A 5 13.96 -13.55 -12.10
N LYS A 6 14.52 -14.66 -11.63
CA LYS A 6 14.41 -15.05 -10.23
C LYS A 6 15.22 -14.10 -9.35
N VAL A 7 14.60 -13.55 -8.33
CA VAL A 7 15.27 -12.79 -7.27
C VAL A 7 15.94 -13.78 -6.32
N ILE A 8 17.26 -13.95 -6.46
CA ILE A 8 18.02 -15.03 -5.82
C ILE A 8 17.99 -14.89 -4.29
N GLU A 9 18.02 -13.66 -3.79
CA GLU A 9 18.01 -13.28 -2.38
C GLU A 9 16.74 -13.74 -1.65
N LEU A 10 15.64 -13.93 -2.38
CA LEU A 10 14.38 -14.46 -1.85
C LEU A 10 14.28 -15.98 -1.95
N SER A 11 15.31 -16.67 -2.46
CA SER A 11 15.32 -18.14 -2.55
C SER A 11 15.15 -18.78 -1.16
N GLY A 12 14.34 -19.84 -1.09
CA GLY A 12 14.04 -20.56 0.16
C GLY A 12 13.10 -19.81 1.11
N LYS A 13 12.50 -18.70 0.68
CA LYS A 13 11.48 -17.97 1.44
C LYS A 13 10.13 -18.13 0.75
N THR A 14 9.09 -18.42 1.53
CA THR A 14 7.72 -18.44 1.02
C THR A 14 7.20 -17.01 1.01
N VAL A 15 7.00 -16.44 -0.17
CA VAL A 15 6.42 -15.11 -0.35
C VAL A 15 4.90 -15.22 -0.28
N VAL A 16 4.27 -14.39 0.55
CA VAL A 16 2.81 -14.38 0.74
C VAL A 16 2.15 -13.09 0.24
N LYS A 17 2.90 -11.98 0.14
CA LYS A 17 2.41 -10.73 -0.43
C LYS A 17 3.55 -9.95 -1.08
N VAL A 18 3.25 -9.29 -2.20
CA VAL A 18 4.14 -8.36 -2.90
C VAL A 18 3.35 -7.09 -3.19
N VAL A 19 3.95 -5.94 -2.94
CA VAL A 19 3.36 -4.63 -3.28
C VAL A 19 4.43 -3.73 -3.89
N CYS A 20 4.04 -2.88 -4.83
CA CYS A 20 4.95 -1.99 -5.55
C CYS A 20 4.48 -0.53 -5.42
N GLY A 21 5.35 0.35 -4.92
CA GLY A 21 5.19 1.79 -5.06
C GLY A 21 5.69 2.27 -6.42
N HIS A 22 5.89 3.58 -6.59
CA HIS A 22 6.36 4.12 -7.88
C HIS A 22 7.70 3.55 -8.34
N PHE A 23 8.66 3.47 -7.42
CA PHE A 23 10.02 3.02 -7.73
C PHE A 23 10.59 2.07 -6.67
N HIS A 24 9.74 1.48 -5.83
CA HIS A 24 10.17 0.55 -4.79
C HIS A 24 9.22 -0.63 -4.66
N THR A 25 9.71 -1.75 -4.14
CA THR A 25 8.94 -2.98 -3.96
C THR A 25 9.09 -3.45 -2.51
N LEU A 26 7.99 -3.94 -1.92
CA LEU A 26 7.97 -4.63 -0.64
C LEU A 26 7.48 -6.06 -0.83
N VAL A 27 8.05 -6.99 -0.07
CA VAL A 27 7.71 -8.41 -0.06
C VAL A 27 7.51 -8.87 1.37
N LEU A 28 6.38 -9.51 1.65
CA LEU A 28 6.08 -10.16 2.92
C LEU A 28 6.26 -11.67 2.77
N THR A 29 6.94 -12.29 3.72
CA THR A 29 7.06 -13.74 3.82
C THR A 29 6.07 -14.35 4.81
N ASP A 30 5.82 -15.66 4.69
CA ASP A 30 5.02 -16.46 5.63
C ASP A 30 5.52 -16.38 7.09
N LYS A 31 6.82 -16.14 7.26
CA LYS A 31 7.47 -15.90 8.56
C LYS A 31 7.25 -14.48 9.10
N GLY A 32 6.47 -13.64 8.41
CA GLY A 32 6.19 -12.26 8.79
C GLY A 32 7.41 -11.34 8.70
N LYS A 33 8.33 -11.62 7.76
CA LYS A 33 9.49 -10.76 7.47
C LYS A 33 9.24 -9.95 6.22
N VAL A 34 9.68 -8.69 6.23
CA VAL A 34 9.55 -7.78 5.09
C VAL A 34 10.90 -7.58 4.43
N TYR A 35 10.92 -7.71 3.11
CA TYR A 35 12.07 -7.38 2.27
C TYR A 35 11.69 -6.24 1.34
N ALA A 36 12.63 -5.35 1.05
CA ALA A 36 12.39 -4.20 0.21
C ALA A 36 13.57 -3.91 -0.71
N TRP A 37 13.32 -3.27 -1.85
CA TRP A 37 14.36 -2.77 -2.75
C TRP A 37 13.77 -1.70 -3.70
N GLY A 38 14.66 -1.04 -4.45
CA GLY A 38 14.36 0.08 -5.34
C GLY A 38 14.77 1.42 -4.74
N ALA A 39 14.13 2.49 -5.20
CA ALA A 39 14.40 3.85 -4.77
C ALA A 39 14.24 4.01 -3.25
N ASN A 40 15.08 4.86 -2.66
CA ASN A 40 15.05 5.27 -1.27
C ASN A 40 15.26 6.79 -1.08
N TYR A 41 15.03 7.60 -2.12
CA TYR A 41 15.19 9.08 -2.09
C TYR A 41 14.45 9.80 -0.95
N TYR A 42 13.35 9.23 -0.46
CA TYR A 42 12.55 9.79 0.64
C TYR A 42 12.60 8.93 1.90
N ASN A 43 13.61 8.06 2.02
CA ASN A 43 13.77 7.10 3.11
C ASN A 43 12.61 6.11 3.24
N GLN A 44 11.87 5.82 2.17
CA GLN A 44 10.75 4.87 2.22
C GLN A 44 11.15 3.46 2.63
N LEU A 45 12.39 3.05 2.35
CA LEU A 45 12.86 1.71 2.63
C LEU A 45 13.74 1.66 3.89
N SER A 46 14.74 2.54 3.98
CA SER A 46 15.77 2.47 5.02
C SER A 46 16.19 3.84 5.56
N THR A 47 16.83 3.87 6.74
CA THR A 47 17.46 5.07 7.35
C THR A 47 18.84 5.35 6.77
N PHE A 48 19.42 4.40 6.01
CA PHE A 48 20.77 4.55 5.50
C PHE A 48 20.77 5.65 4.44
N PHE A 49 21.84 6.46 4.41
CA PHE A 49 22.06 7.51 3.42
C PHE A 49 22.38 6.92 2.04
N THR A 50 21.43 6.18 1.48
CA THR A 50 21.51 5.56 0.15
C THR A 50 20.24 5.92 -0.60
N ASP A 51 20.41 6.47 -1.80
CA ASP A 51 19.31 6.89 -2.65
C ASP A 51 18.56 5.71 -3.31
N GLU A 52 19.19 4.54 -3.36
CA GLU A 52 18.64 3.34 -3.98
C GLU A 52 19.21 2.08 -3.32
N ILE A 53 18.38 1.03 -3.27
CA ILE A 53 18.74 -0.29 -2.78
C ILE A 53 18.51 -1.29 -3.90
N LEU A 54 19.60 -1.80 -4.49
CA LEU A 54 19.57 -2.57 -5.73
C LEU A 54 19.14 -4.04 -5.57
N SER A 55 19.14 -4.55 -4.35
CA SER A 55 18.79 -5.94 -4.05
C SER A 55 17.91 -6.02 -2.80
N PRO A 56 17.04 -7.04 -2.66
CA PRO A 56 16.17 -7.15 -1.50
C PRO A 56 16.96 -7.15 -0.20
N PHE A 57 16.74 -6.11 0.62
CA PHE A 57 17.25 -6.07 1.99
C PHE A 57 16.10 -6.31 2.97
N MET A 58 16.41 -6.85 4.15
CA MET A 58 15.41 -7.06 5.19
C MET A 58 15.12 -5.75 5.91
N VAL A 59 13.85 -5.34 5.92
CA VAL A 59 13.39 -4.17 6.67
C VAL A 59 13.33 -4.54 8.15
N ASN A 60 14.06 -3.80 8.99
CA ASN A 60 14.04 -3.98 10.43
C ASN A 60 13.33 -2.80 11.11
N ILE A 61 12.31 -3.11 11.92
CA ILE A 61 11.55 -2.12 12.69
C ILE A 61 11.85 -2.39 14.17
N PRO A 62 12.34 -1.40 14.94
CA PRO A 62 12.63 -1.61 16.35
C PRO A 62 11.42 -2.16 17.11
N ASN A 63 11.63 -3.21 17.90
CA ASN A 63 10.62 -3.86 18.74
C ASN A 63 9.46 -4.53 17.99
N VAL A 64 9.55 -4.73 16.67
CA VAL A 64 8.54 -5.47 15.89
C VAL A 64 9.19 -6.67 15.22
N ASN A 65 8.83 -7.89 15.65
CA ASN A 65 9.46 -9.10 15.12
C ASN A 65 8.68 -9.70 13.96
N LYS A 66 7.37 -9.48 13.88
CA LYS A 66 6.49 -10.11 12.91
C LYS A 66 5.46 -9.13 12.33
N ILE A 67 5.46 -9.02 11.00
CA ILE A 67 4.53 -8.22 10.22
C ILE A 67 3.36 -9.10 9.75
N SER A 68 2.14 -8.59 9.88
CA SER A 68 0.91 -9.23 9.42
C SER A 68 0.50 -8.76 8.03
N ASP A 69 0.79 -7.51 7.68
CA ASP A 69 0.41 -6.96 6.37
C ASP A 69 1.34 -5.85 5.90
N ILE A 70 1.38 -5.63 4.58
CA ILE A 70 2.17 -4.60 3.91
C ILE A 70 1.33 -3.82 2.89
N ALA A 71 1.62 -2.52 2.76
CA ALA A 71 1.01 -1.63 1.77
C ALA A 71 2.02 -0.60 1.28
N VAL A 72 1.70 0.02 0.15
CA VAL A 72 2.48 1.10 -0.46
C VAL A 72 1.55 2.13 -1.05
N ILE A 73 1.96 3.39 -0.97
CA ILE A 73 1.26 4.54 -1.56
C ILE A 73 2.32 5.47 -2.13
N GLU A 74 2.42 5.57 -3.45
CA GLU A 74 3.46 6.36 -4.16
C GLU A 74 4.90 6.08 -3.66
N TYR A 75 5.43 6.98 -2.84
CA TYR A 75 6.75 6.96 -2.21
C TYR A 75 6.69 6.59 -0.72
N THR A 76 5.59 6.01 -0.24
CA THR A 76 5.38 5.61 1.15
C THR A 76 5.27 4.10 1.25
N SER A 77 6.03 3.54 2.18
CA SER A 77 5.96 2.15 2.63
C SER A 77 5.20 2.07 3.95
N ILE A 78 4.25 1.14 4.03
CA ILE A 78 3.38 0.94 5.18
C ILE A 78 3.43 -0.52 5.58
N VAL A 79 3.56 -0.78 6.87
CA VAL A 79 3.64 -2.14 7.41
C VAL A 79 2.83 -2.25 8.70
N LYS A 80 2.06 -3.32 8.84
CA LYS A 80 1.25 -3.60 10.03
C LYS A 80 1.89 -4.69 10.86
N SER A 81 2.18 -4.38 12.11
CA SER A 81 2.70 -5.36 13.07
C SER A 81 1.62 -6.35 13.47
N SER A 82 2.02 -7.61 13.66
CA SER A 82 1.14 -8.65 14.19
C SER A 82 1.12 -8.71 15.72
N GLU A 83 2.09 -8.09 16.38
CA GLU A 83 2.29 -8.18 17.83
C GLU A 83 1.48 -7.11 18.56
N ASP A 84 1.71 -5.84 18.22
CA ASP A 84 1.03 -4.68 18.83
C ASP A 84 -0.16 -4.17 18.01
N GLN A 85 -0.40 -4.76 16.82
CA GLN A 85 -1.44 -4.35 15.86
C GLN A 85 -1.28 -2.91 15.32
N LEU A 86 -0.12 -2.29 15.53
CA LEU A 86 0.17 -0.94 15.08
C LEU A 86 0.57 -0.90 13.61
N VAL A 87 0.28 0.23 12.98
CA VAL A 87 0.71 0.53 11.61
C VAL A 87 1.90 1.47 11.65
N TYR A 88 2.95 1.08 10.95
CA TYR A 88 4.20 1.80 10.84
C TYR A 88 4.36 2.33 9.41
N ILE A 89 4.62 3.62 9.31
CA ILE A 89 4.67 4.33 8.03
C ILE A 89 6.04 4.95 7.82
N ARG A 90 6.54 4.89 6.58
CA ARG A 90 7.83 5.47 6.20
C ARG A 90 7.82 5.99 4.76
N GLY A 91 8.60 7.04 4.49
CA GLY A 91 8.67 7.65 3.16
C GLY A 91 8.21 9.11 3.19
N GLN A 92 7.61 9.57 2.10
CA GLN A 92 7.06 10.92 2.04
C GLN A 92 5.53 10.88 1.94
N LEU A 93 4.87 11.46 2.95
CA LEU A 93 3.48 11.88 2.84
C LEU A 93 3.42 13.31 2.28
N PHE A 94 2.29 13.67 1.66
CA PHE A 94 2.01 14.96 1.00
C PHE A 94 2.67 16.20 1.64
N ALA A 95 3.02 17.19 0.79
CA ALA A 95 3.64 18.48 1.15
C ALA A 95 5.14 18.45 1.55
N GLY A 96 5.91 17.46 1.09
CA GLY A 96 7.38 17.46 1.27
C GLY A 96 7.84 17.01 2.65
N MET A 97 6.93 16.48 3.48
CA MET A 97 7.28 15.94 4.79
C MET A 97 7.91 14.56 4.66
N GLN A 98 9.21 14.48 4.90
CA GLN A 98 9.95 13.22 4.93
C GLN A 98 9.87 12.57 6.31
N ILE A 99 9.41 11.32 6.34
CA ILE A 99 9.32 10.51 7.54
C ILE A 99 10.59 9.66 7.65
N LYS A 100 11.51 10.10 8.52
CA LYS A 100 12.82 9.47 8.72
C LYS A 100 12.76 8.20 9.56
N GLU A 101 11.82 8.12 10.50
CA GLU A 101 11.60 6.99 11.39
C GLU A 101 10.17 6.48 11.25
N PHE A 102 9.91 5.23 11.59
CA PHE A 102 8.55 4.71 11.50
C PHE A 102 7.60 5.46 12.43
N VAL A 103 6.54 6.02 11.85
CA VAL A 103 5.48 6.69 12.61
C VAL A 103 4.36 5.71 12.87
N ILE A 104 3.92 5.65 14.13
CA ILE A 104 2.74 4.87 14.54
C ILE A 104 1.49 5.63 14.12
N CYS A 105 0.58 4.93 13.46
CA CYS A 105 -0.74 5.45 13.10
C CYS A 105 -1.83 4.85 13.99
N GLU A 106 -2.80 5.67 14.42
CA GLU A 106 -4.00 5.19 15.13
C GLU A 106 -4.99 4.48 14.19
N TYR A 107 -4.84 4.66 12.87
CA TYR A 107 -5.65 3.96 11.88
C TYR A 107 -5.21 2.50 11.78
N THR A 108 -6.12 1.58 12.11
CA THR A 108 -5.88 0.13 12.09
C THR A 108 -6.14 -0.50 10.72
N ASN A 109 -6.66 0.29 9.78
CA ASN A 109 -7.06 -0.11 8.43
C ASN A 109 -6.25 0.64 7.36
N MET A 110 -5.72 -0.12 6.41
CA MET A 110 -5.00 0.37 5.23
C MET A 110 -5.88 1.26 4.33
N PHE A 111 -7.19 1.01 4.28
CA PHE A 111 -8.14 1.84 3.52
C PHE A 111 -8.31 3.24 4.13
N ASP A 112 -8.25 3.37 5.45
CA ASP A 112 -8.36 4.69 6.12
C ASP A 112 -7.15 5.56 5.77
N ILE A 113 -5.95 4.94 5.72
CA ILE A 113 -4.74 5.62 5.27
C ILE A 113 -4.87 6.00 3.79
N SER A 114 -5.30 5.06 2.94
CA SER A 114 -5.51 5.33 1.51
C SER A 114 -6.48 6.49 1.29
N ASN A 115 -7.63 6.50 1.99
CA ASN A 115 -8.64 7.54 1.87
C ASN A 115 -8.13 8.91 2.35
N VAL A 116 -7.36 8.95 3.44
CA VAL A 116 -6.69 10.18 3.90
C VAL A 116 -5.64 10.65 2.88
N THR A 117 -4.95 9.73 2.21
CA THR A 117 -3.93 10.06 1.21
C THR A 117 -4.49 10.44 -0.16
N THR A 118 -5.66 9.93 -0.56
CA THR A 118 -6.30 10.29 -1.84
C THR A 118 -7.28 11.45 -1.72
N ALA A 119 -7.63 11.87 -0.51
CA ALA A 119 -8.41 13.06 -0.28
C ALA A 119 -7.58 14.29 -0.66
N GLN A 120 -7.90 14.91 -1.80
CA GLN A 120 -7.58 16.33 -1.97
C GLN A 120 -8.21 17.07 -0.79
N SER A 121 -7.50 18.06 -0.21
CA SER A 121 -8.12 19.04 0.68
C SER A 121 -9.48 19.41 0.11
N PRO A 122 -10.57 19.44 0.89
CA PRO A 122 -11.88 19.76 0.35
C PRO A 122 -11.73 21.06 -0.43
N ILE A 123 -11.88 21.00 -1.75
CA ILE A 123 -12.09 22.21 -2.52
C ILE A 123 -13.38 22.75 -1.90
N SER A 124 -13.32 23.91 -1.27
CA SER A 124 -14.50 24.63 -0.81
C SER A 124 -15.29 25.03 -2.05
N ILE A 125 -15.98 24.06 -2.65
CA ILE A 125 -16.94 24.30 -3.71
C ILE A 125 -18.14 24.88 -2.99
N THR A 126 -18.30 26.19 -3.08
CA THR A 126 -19.56 26.84 -2.77
C THR A 126 -20.63 26.18 -3.64
N SER A 127 -21.44 25.33 -3.03
CA SER A 127 -22.52 24.59 -3.68
C SER A 127 -23.48 25.57 -4.35
N THR A 128 -23.52 25.56 -5.68
CA THR A 128 -24.73 25.96 -6.39
C THR A 128 -25.37 24.68 -6.85
N HIS A 129 -26.43 24.27 -6.14
CA HIS A 129 -27.18 23.05 -6.45
C HIS A 129 -27.72 23.13 -7.89
N THR A 130 -27.34 22.16 -8.70
CA THR A 130 -28.06 21.81 -9.93
C THR A 130 -28.21 20.29 -9.95
N ASP A 131 -29.31 19.82 -10.55
CA ASP A 131 -29.94 18.49 -10.43
C ASP A 131 -29.09 17.28 -10.91
N GLU A 132 -27.77 17.41 -10.98
CA GLU A 132 -26.82 16.40 -11.47
C GLU A 132 -26.61 15.23 -10.48
N GLU A 133 -26.82 15.44 -9.17
CA GLU A 133 -26.69 14.37 -8.15
C GLU A 133 -27.66 13.21 -8.37
N CYS A 134 -28.84 13.46 -8.96
CA CYS A 134 -29.80 12.42 -9.27
C CYS A 134 -29.36 11.51 -10.42
N ILE A 135 -28.45 11.96 -11.28
CA ILE A 135 -28.01 11.20 -12.47
C ILE A 135 -26.95 10.17 -12.06
N ILE A 136 -26.01 10.56 -11.19
CA ILE A 136 -24.88 9.72 -10.77
C ILE A 136 -25.35 8.48 -9.99
N LEU A 137 -26.35 8.64 -9.12
CA LEU A 137 -26.88 7.52 -8.33
C LEU A 137 -27.63 6.51 -9.21
N ASN A 138 -28.36 6.98 -10.22
CA ASN A 138 -29.06 6.11 -11.17
C ASN A 138 -28.08 5.36 -12.09
N ASP A 139 -26.99 6.01 -12.51
CA ASP A 139 -25.96 5.38 -13.34
C ASP A 139 -25.17 4.30 -12.57
N LEU A 140 -24.96 4.52 -11.26
CA LEU A 140 -24.35 3.52 -10.36
C LEU A 140 -25.28 2.32 -10.16
N GLU A 141 -26.57 2.54 -9.92
CA GLU A 141 -27.55 1.47 -9.76
C GLU A 141 -27.62 0.58 -11.03
N ALA A 142 -27.62 1.20 -12.22
CA ALA A 142 -27.61 0.47 -13.49
C ALA A 142 -26.34 -0.34 -13.75
N ALA A 143 -25.18 0.07 -13.20
CA ALA A 143 -23.91 -0.63 -13.40
C ALA A 143 -23.76 -1.90 -12.54
N PHE A 144 -24.53 -2.03 -11.46
CA PHE A 144 -24.42 -3.15 -10.51
C PHE A 144 -25.56 -4.18 -10.59
N ASP A 145 -26.67 -3.86 -11.26
CA ASP A 145 -27.82 -4.76 -11.44
C ASP A 145 -27.82 -5.53 -12.79
N ASP A 146 -26.67 -6.08 -13.18
CA ASP A 146 -26.58 -7.01 -14.32
C ASP A 146 -27.17 -8.38 -13.94
N SER A 147 -28.48 -8.52 -14.18
CA SER A 147 -29.28 -9.67 -13.79
C SER A 147 -29.52 -10.70 -14.91
N VAL A 148 -28.50 -11.19 -15.62
CA VAL A 148 -28.60 -12.43 -16.44
C VAL A 148 -27.20 -13.06 -16.60
N SER A 149 -26.78 -14.17 -15.97
CA SER A 149 -27.27 -15.53 -16.26
C SER A 149 -26.66 -16.55 -15.29
N PHE A 150 -27.46 -17.01 -14.32
CA PHE A 150 -27.31 -18.34 -13.73
C PHE A 150 -28.41 -19.24 -14.30
N CYS A 151 -28.07 -20.16 -15.19
CA CYS A 151 -28.95 -21.29 -15.53
C CYS A 151 -28.18 -22.61 -15.57
N LYS A 152 -28.20 -23.26 -14.39
CA LYS A 152 -28.39 -24.69 -14.12
C LYS A 152 -27.94 -25.70 -15.19
N LEU A 153 -26.87 -26.42 -14.87
CA LEU A 153 -26.67 -27.82 -15.27
C LEU A 153 -27.43 -28.72 -14.28
N THR A 154 -28.41 -29.49 -14.75
CA THR A 154 -28.86 -30.75 -14.12
C THR A 154 -29.52 -31.66 -15.16
N CYS A 155 -29.14 -32.94 -15.08
CA CYS A 155 -29.45 -34.11 -15.93
C CYS A 155 -28.72 -34.19 -17.27
#